data_AF-A0A1Y6LKB0-F1
#
_entry.id   AF-A0A1Y6LKB0-F1
#
_cell.length_a   1.000
_cell.length_b   1.000
_cell.length_c   1.000
_cell.angle_alpha   90.00
_cell.angle_beta   90.00
_cell.angle_gamma   90.00
#
_symmetry.space_group_name_H-M   'P 1'
#
loop_
_entity.id
_entity.type
_entity.pdbx_description
1 polymer ?
#
loop_
_entity_poly.entity_id
_entity_poly.type
_entity_poly.pdbx_seq_one_letter_code
_entity_poly.pdbx_strand_id
1 'polypeptide(L)'
;MNTIFAIASYPPIWFIERVGRRAMMFWGAVGCGILMIIYISLTTLKNPTAATNWASVVIIILYNVVFAFGWLGTCWVYGPEISPLKYRHIAGSLGAAGEWFSTFIIVFGGGTGLTSVGPKIFAWPLVCCFIAAAYVWFQCPETTGLTLEEIDVLFARGETKARLEAEYAERRASLTGDAKAGVIYSEKGHVSSA
;
A
#
# COMPACT_ATOMS: atom_id res chain seq x y z
N MET A 1 -20.88 4.31 -12.39
CA MET A 1 -19.83 3.84 -11.45
C MET A 1 -18.45 4.34 -11.86
N ASN A 2 -18.02 4.13 -13.10
CA ASN A 2 -16.66 4.47 -13.56
C ASN A 2 -16.30 5.97 -13.54
N THR A 3 -17.27 6.87 -13.76
CA THR A 3 -17.03 8.33 -13.74
C THR A 3 -16.69 8.85 -12.34
N ILE A 4 -17.44 8.42 -11.32
CA ILE A 4 -17.19 8.81 -9.91
C ILE A 4 -15.85 8.26 -9.45
N PHE A 5 -15.55 7.01 -9.81
CA PHE A 5 -14.27 6.38 -9.50
C PHE A 5 -13.08 7.13 -10.13
N ALA A 6 -13.22 7.56 -11.39
CA ALA A 6 -12.20 8.37 -12.06
C ALA A 6 -12.00 9.74 -11.41
N ILE A 7 -13.07 10.38 -10.92
CA ILE A 7 -12.93 11.67 -10.21
C ILE A 7 -12.26 11.47 -8.84
N ALA A 8 -12.59 10.38 -8.16
CA ALA A 8 -12.04 10.05 -6.84
C ALA A 8 -10.55 9.71 -6.84
N SER A 9 -9.94 9.41 -8.00
CA SER A 9 -8.52 9.08 -8.11
C SER A 9 -7.59 10.29 -8.26
N TYR A 10 -8.11 11.50 -8.50
CA TYR A 10 -7.29 12.72 -8.58
C TYR A 10 -6.81 13.25 -7.23
N PRO A 11 -7.66 13.34 -6.17
CA PRO A 11 -7.24 13.87 -4.87
C PRO A 11 -5.98 13.23 -4.26
N PRO A 12 -5.77 11.89 -4.31
CA PRO A 12 -4.60 11.24 -3.73
C PRO A 12 -3.27 11.82 -4.15
N ILE A 13 -3.17 12.36 -5.36
CA ILE A 13 -1.94 12.94 -5.92
C ILE A 13 -1.38 14.04 -5.01
N TRP A 14 -2.23 14.84 -4.37
CA TRP A 14 -1.79 15.89 -3.44
C TRP A 14 -1.64 15.43 -1.99
N PHE A 15 -2.34 14.36 -1.60
CA PHE A 15 -2.37 13.89 -0.22
C PHE A 15 -1.31 12.84 0.08
N ILE A 16 -0.80 12.12 -0.94
CA ILE A 16 0.14 11.00 -0.76
C ILE A 16 1.44 11.43 -0.08
N GLU A 17 1.95 12.61 -0.42
CA GLU A 17 3.15 13.18 0.18
C GLU A 17 2.93 13.73 1.60
N ARG A 18 1.69 14.02 1.99
CA ARG A 18 1.37 14.62 3.30
C ARG A 18 0.95 13.58 4.35
N VAL A 19 0.16 12.60 3.93
CA VAL A 19 -0.39 11.55 4.81
C VAL A 19 0.60 10.41 4.97
N GLY A 20 1.40 10.16 3.93
CA GLY A 20 2.34 9.08 3.85
C GLY A 20 1.76 7.80 3.23
N ARG A 21 2.63 7.03 2.56
CA ARG A 21 2.22 5.85 1.76
C ARG A 21 1.66 4.75 2.65
N ARG A 22 2.32 4.43 3.76
CA ARG A 22 1.89 3.34 4.66
C ARG A 22 0.54 3.65 5.30
N ALA A 23 0.37 4.89 5.78
CA ALA A 23 -0.88 5.33 6.38
C ALA A 23 -2.04 5.29 5.35
N MET A 24 -1.84 5.75 4.12
CA MET A 24 -2.85 5.66 3.07
C MET A 24 -3.25 4.23 2.74
N MET A 25 -2.29 3.31 2.61
CA MET A 25 -2.58 1.90 2.33
C MET A 25 -3.32 1.24 3.50
N PHE A 26 -2.89 1.49 4.73
CA PHE A 26 -3.51 0.90 5.93
C PHE A 26 -4.95 1.40 6.11
N TRP A 27 -5.16 2.71 6.15
CA TRP A 27 -6.49 3.30 6.32
C TRP A 27 -7.41 3.02 5.13
N GLY A 28 -6.85 2.95 3.91
CA GLY A 28 -7.57 2.52 2.72
C GLY A 28 -8.07 1.08 2.84
N ALA A 29 -7.21 0.14 3.24
CA ALA A 29 -7.59 -1.27 3.41
C ALA A 29 -8.62 -1.46 4.53
N VAL A 30 -8.45 -0.78 5.67
CA VAL A 30 -9.42 -0.83 6.79
C VAL A 30 -10.76 -0.23 6.37
N GLY A 31 -10.76 0.93 5.70
CA GLY A 31 -11.98 1.60 5.22
C GLY A 31 -12.73 0.75 4.19
N CYS A 32 -12.01 0.16 3.23
CA CYS A 32 -12.56 -0.81 2.28
C CYS A 32 -13.16 -2.04 2.98
N GLY A 33 -12.47 -2.59 4.00
CA GLY A 33 -12.96 -3.71 4.80
C GLY A 33 -14.28 -3.38 5.51
N ILE A 34 -14.36 -2.25 6.21
CA ILE A 34 -15.58 -1.81 6.92
C ILE A 34 -16.74 -1.62 5.94
N LEU A 35 -16.52 -0.94 4.82
CA LEU A 35 -17.56 -0.72 3.80
C LEU A 35 -18.03 -2.05 3.20
N MET A 36 -17.14 -3.03 3.06
CA MET A 36 -17.51 -4.34 2.54
C MET A 36 -18.31 -5.18 3.58
N ILE A 37 -18.06 -5.01 4.89
CA ILE A 37 -18.93 -5.58 5.94
C ILE A 37 -20.36 -5.02 5.82
N ILE A 38 -20.48 -3.69 5.68
CA ILE A 38 -21.78 -3.02 5.55
C ILE A 38 -22.49 -3.51 4.29
N TYR A 39 -21.78 -3.61 3.16
CA TYR A 39 -22.33 -4.10 1.91
C TYR A 39 -22.88 -5.54 2.01
N ILE A 40 -22.10 -6.47 2.58
CA ILE A 40 -22.53 -7.87 2.78
C ILE A 40 -23.74 -7.92 3.72
N SER A 41 -23.74 -7.11 4.77
CA SER A 41 -24.84 -7.04 5.74
C SER A 41 -26.14 -6.60 5.06
N LEU A 42 -26.10 -5.54 4.25
CA LEU A 42 -27.28 -5.03 3.54
C LEU A 42 -27.78 -5.99 2.45
N THR A 43 -26.88 -6.69 1.76
CA THR A 43 -27.22 -7.62 0.67
C THR A 43 -27.69 -9.00 1.14
N THR A 44 -27.43 -9.36 2.40
CA THR A 44 -27.83 -10.66 2.98
C THR A 44 -29.12 -10.56 3.82
N LEU A 45 -29.75 -9.38 3.88
CA LEU A 45 -31.02 -9.19 4.59
C LEU A 45 -32.15 -10.04 3.98
N LYS A 46 -32.92 -10.71 4.84
CA LYS A 46 -34.01 -11.62 4.44
C LYS A 46 -35.17 -10.91 3.74
N ASN A 47 -35.43 -9.64 4.09
CA ASN A 47 -36.53 -8.83 3.56
C ASN A 47 -35.99 -7.47 3.07
N PRO A 48 -35.35 -7.41 1.89
CA PRO A 48 -34.79 -6.16 1.38
C PRO A 48 -35.90 -5.20 0.93
N THR A 49 -35.88 -3.97 1.44
CA THR A 49 -36.71 -2.88 0.94
C THR A 49 -36.02 -2.18 -0.24
N ALA A 50 -36.76 -1.42 -1.05
CA ALA A 50 -36.16 -0.60 -2.11
C ALA A 50 -35.07 0.34 -1.56
N ALA A 51 -35.28 0.90 -0.36
CA ALA A 51 -34.28 1.71 0.33
C ALA A 51 -33.00 0.93 0.68
N THR A 52 -33.14 -0.34 1.10
CA THR A 52 -31.99 -1.22 1.39
C THR A 52 -31.15 -1.46 0.14
N ASN A 53 -31.80 -1.70 -1.00
CA ASN A 53 -31.10 -1.92 -2.27
C ASN A 53 -30.34 -0.66 -2.73
N TRP A 54 -30.98 0.51 -2.63
CA TRP A 54 -30.30 1.78 -2.93
C TRP A 54 -29.14 2.07 -1.97
N ALA A 55 -29.29 1.75 -0.68
CA ALA A 55 -28.21 1.88 0.29
C ALA A 55 -27.01 1.00 -0.10
N SER A 56 -27.22 -0.26 -0.50
CA SER A 56 -26.15 -1.14 -0.99
C SER A 56 -25.40 -0.55 -2.19
N VAL A 57 -26.11 0.11 -3.11
CA VAL A 57 -25.50 0.80 -4.27
C VAL A 57 -24.64 1.98 -3.82
N VAL A 58 -25.09 2.77 -2.85
CA VAL A 58 -24.30 3.89 -2.31
C VAL A 58 -23.05 3.37 -1.60
N ILE A 59 -23.16 2.31 -0.80
CA ILE A 59 -22.02 1.73 -0.08
C ILE A 59 -20.96 1.18 -1.04
N ILE A 60 -21.34 0.50 -2.11
CA ILE A 60 -20.35 0.02 -3.09
C ILE A 60 -19.69 1.18 -3.86
N ILE A 61 -20.39 2.28 -4.09
CA ILE A 61 -19.79 3.50 -4.68
C ILE A 61 -18.79 4.11 -3.69
N LEU A 62 -19.14 4.21 -2.39
CA LEU A 62 -18.21 4.68 -1.36
C LEU A 62 -16.99 3.78 -1.24
N TYR A 63 -17.16 2.45 -1.34
CA TYR A 63 -16.04 1.51 -1.38
C TYR A 63 -15.08 1.84 -2.53
N ASN A 64 -15.60 2.12 -3.73
CA ASN A 64 -14.78 2.51 -4.87
C ASN A 64 -14.03 3.82 -4.61
N VAL A 65 -14.66 4.81 -3.96
CA VAL A 65 -14.00 6.09 -3.61
C VAL A 65 -12.85 5.88 -2.63
N VAL A 66 -13.07 5.09 -1.56
CA VAL A 66 -12.01 4.79 -0.58
C VAL A 66 -10.88 3.97 -1.20
N PHE A 67 -11.22 3.00 -2.06
CA PHE A 67 -10.24 2.21 -2.80
C PHE A 67 -9.39 3.06 -3.75
N ALA A 68 -10.03 3.97 -4.49
CA ALA A 68 -9.35 4.94 -5.35
C ALA A 68 -8.38 5.81 -4.55
N PHE A 69 -8.79 6.21 -3.33
CA PHE A 69 -7.99 7.12 -2.52
C PHE A 69 -6.78 6.44 -1.86
N GLY A 70 -6.99 5.25 -1.30
CA GLY A 70 -5.96 4.59 -0.48
C GLY A 70 -5.08 3.60 -1.23
N TRP A 71 -5.66 2.74 -2.06
CA TRP A 71 -4.95 1.57 -2.60
C TRP A 71 -4.60 1.70 -4.08
N LEU A 72 -5.51 2.26 -4.89
CA LEU A 72 -5.40 2.26 -6.35
C LEU A 72 -4.08 2.85 -6.87
N GLY A 73 -3.66 4.01 -6.39
CA GLY A 73 -2.41 4.64 -6.82
C GLY A 73 -1.21 4.21 -5.97
N THR A 74 -1.41 4.13 -4.66
CA THR A 74 -0.33 3.95 -3.69
C THR A 74 0.41 2.63 -3.86
N CYS A 75 -0.28 1.52 -4.21
CA CYS A 75 0.40 0.23 -4.39
C CYS A 75 1.40 0.24 -5.57
N TRP A 76 1.06 0.94 -6.66
CA TRP A 76 1.92 1.05 -7.84
C TRP A 76 3.11 1.97 -7.65
N VAL A 77 3.01 2.92 -6.73
CA VAL A 77 4.12 3.80 -6.36
C VAL A 77 5.01 3.10 -5.33
N TYR A 78 4.40 2.48 -4.33
CA TYR A 78 5.10 1.83 -3.23
C TYR A 78 5.95 0.62 -3.69
N GLY A 79 5.44 -0.20 -4.62
CA GLY A 79 6.17 -1.38 -5.12
C GLY A 79 7.55 -1.05 -5.71
N PRO A 80 7.65 -0.09 -6.64
CA PRO A 80 8.93 0.42 -7.13
C PRO A 80 9.80 1.09 -6.07
N GLU A 81 9.21 1.80 -5.09
CA GLU A 81 9.95 2.47 -4.00
C GLU A 81 10.72 1.46 -3.14
N ILE A 82 10.11 0.33 -2.77
CA ILE A 82 10.76 -0.72 -1.96
C ILE A 82 11.68 -1.64 -2.76
N SER A 83 11.64 -1.56 -4.09
CA SER A 83 12.40 -2.45 -4.96
C SER A 83 13.80 -1.89 -5.22
N PRO A 84 14.86 -2.68 -5.01
CA PRO A 84 16.23 -2.24 -5.26
C PRO A 84 16.40 -1.89 -6.74
N LEU A 85 17.14 -0.80 -7.01
CA LEU A 85 17.29 -0.21 -8.35
C LEU A 85 17.60 -1.24 -9.45
N LYS A 86 18.47 -2.21 -9.17
CA LYS A 86 18.89 -3.24 -10.12
C LYS A 86 17.77 -4.22 -10.51
N TYR A 87 16.85 -4.52 -9.60
CA TYR A 87 15.80 -5.54 -9.79
C TYR A 87 14.39 -4.97 -9.87
N ARG A 88 14.23 -3.65 -9.82
CA ARG A 88 12.94 -2.96 -9.85
C ARG A 88 12.05 -3.37 -11.02
N HIS A 89 12.62 -3.57 -12.20
CA HIS A 89 11.85 -3.99 -13.38
C HIS A 89 11.31 -5.44 -13.25
N ILE A 90 12.06 -6.33 -12.59
CA ILE A 90 11.64 -7.72 -12.33
C ILE A 90 10.57 -7.76 -11.24
N ALA A 91 10.79 -7.02 -10.15
CA ALA A 91 9.80 -6.92 -9.07
C ALA A 91 8.49 -6.30 -9.58
N GLY A 92 8.57 -5.25 -10.40
CA GLY A 92 7.41 -4.63 -11.02
C GLY A 92 6.66 -5.55 -11.98
N SER A 93 7.37 -6.32 -12.82
CA SER A 93 6.72 -7.26 -13.75
C SER A 93 6.07 -8.44 -13.02
N LEU A 94 6.69 -8.96 -11.97
CA LEU A 94 6.11 -10.02 -11.14
C LEU A 94 4.90 -9.51 -10.35
N GLY A 95 4.96 -8.28 -9.83
CA GLY A 95 3.82 -7.62 -9.17
C GLY A 95 2.63 -7.47 -10.11
N ALA A 96 2.87 -6.91 -11.30
CA ALA A 96 1.82 -6.75 -12.30
C ALA A 96 1.25 -8.12 -12.76
N ALA A 97 2.12 -9.11 -13.01
CA ALA A 97 1.66 -10.45 -13.39
C ALA A 97 0.79 -11.09 -12.29
N GLY A 98 1.17 -10.96 -11.02
CA GLY A 98 0.40 -11.45 -9.89
C GLY A 98 -0.97 -10.77 -9.75
N GLU A 99 -1.06 -9.47 -9.99
CA GLU A 99 -2.31 -8.72 -9.99
C GLU A 99 -3.25 -9.16 -11.13
N TRP A 100 -2.74 -9.23 -12.36
CA TRP A 100 -3.54 -9.64 -13.51
C TRP A 100 -3.99 -11.10 -13.38
N PHE A 101 -3.14 -11.97 -12.84
CA PHE A 101 -3.50 -13.34 -12.53
C PHE A 101 -4.61 -13.43 -11.47
N SER A 102 -4.50 -12.65 -10.40
CA SER A 102 -5.54 -12.58 -9.35
C SER A 102 -6.86 -12.04 -9.91
N THR A 103 -6.78 -11.03 -10.79
CA THR A 103 -7.93 -10.48 -11.50
C THR A 103 -8.60 -11.54 -12.38
N PHE A 104 -7.81 -12.32 -13.13
CA PHE A 104 -8.33 -13.42 -13.93
C PHE A 104 -9.10 -14.44 -13.09
N ILE A 105 -8.55 -14.86 -11.95
CA ILE A 105 -9.21 -15.80 -11.03
C ILE A 105 -10.55 -15.24 -10.55
N ILE A 106 -10.57 -13.97 -10.12
CA ILE A 106 -11.79 -13.34 -9.58
C ILE A 106 -12.84 -13.11 -10.65
N VAL A 107 -12.45 -12.69 -11.86
CA VAL A 107 -13.40 -12.44 -12.96
C VAL A 107 -13.96 -13.75 -13.49
N PHE A 108 -13.12 -14.76 -13.68
CA PHE A 108 -13.54 -16.08 -14.16
C PHE A 108 -14.39 -16.82 -13.12
N GLY A 109 -13.98 -16.81 -11.85
CA GLY A 109 -14.69 -17.45 -10.74
C GLY A 109 -15.86 -16.63 -10.18
N GLY A 110 -15.91 -15.32 -10.46
CA GLY A 110 -16.89 -14.41 -9.88
C GLY A 110 -18.31 -14.69 -10.36
N GLY A 111 -18.48 -14.96 -11.66
CA GLY A 111 -19.80 -15.28 -12.24
C GLY A 111 -20.38 -16.58 -11.68
N THR A 112 -19.59 -17.65 -11.66
CA THR A 112 -19.98 -18.96 -11.10
C THR A 112 -20.15 -18.94 -9.58
N GLY A 113 -19.32 -18.17 -8.87
CA GLY A 113 -19.47 -17.97 -7.44
C GLY A 113 -20.75 -17.20 -7.09
N LEU A 114 -21.08 -16.14 -7.84
CA LEU A 114 -22.27 -15.35 -7.59
C LEU A 114 -23.57 -16.15 -7.81
N THR A 115 -23.60 -17.04 -8.81
CA THR A 115 -24.77 -17.91 -9.04
C THR A 115 -24.90 -19.01 -7.99
N SER A 116 -23.79 -19.50 -7.44
CA SER A 116 -23.78 -20.63 -6.49
C SER A 116 -24.01 -20.20 -5.03
N VAL A 117 -23.30 -19.17 -4.58
CA VAL A 117 -23.31 -18.70 -3.16
C VAL A 117 -23.94 -17.32 -2.98
N GLY A 118 -24.33 -16.66 -4.07
CA GLY A 118 -24.98 -15.34 -4.01
C GLY A 118 -24.06 -14.26 -3.45
N PRO A 119 -24.60 -13.25 -2.72
CA PRO A 119 -23.83 -12.13 -2.19
C PRO A 119 -22.78 -12.53 -1.13
N LYS A 120 -22.79 -13.78 -0.66
CA LYS A 120 -21.78 -14.29 0.28
C LYS A 120 -20.38 -14.38 -0.35
N ILE A 121 -20.27 -14.38 -1.69
CA ILE A 121 -18.98 -14.34 -2.39
C ILE A 121 -18.13 -13.14 -1.99
N PHE A 122 -18.76 -12.01 -1.62
CA PHE A 122 -18.07 -10.81 -1.19
C PHE A 122 -17.38 -10.94 0.18
N ALA A 123 -17.59 -12.03 0.92
CA ALA A 123 -16.80 -12.35 2.10
C ALA A 123 -15.32 -12.60 1.76
N TRP A 124 -15.00 -13.06 0.54
CA TRP A 124 -13.62 -13.23 0.09
C TRP A 124 -12.84 -11.90 0.03
N PRO A 125 -13.27 -10.89 -0.75
CA PRO A 125 -12.58 -9.60 -0.78
C PRO A 125 -12.58 -8.90 0.59
N LEU A 126 -13.60 -9.11 1.44
CA LEU A 126 -13.60 -8.65 2.82
C LEU A 126 -12.39 -9.17 3.61
N VAL A 127 -12.15 -10.48 3.59
CA VAL A 127 -11.01 -11.09 4.29
C VAL A 127 -9.69 -10.59 3.70
N CYS A 128 -9.60 -10.48 2.37
CA CYS A 128 -8.41 -9.93 1.70
C CYS A 128 -8.10 -8.49 2.14
N CYS A 129 -9.11 -7.62 2.38
CA CYS A 129 -8.89 -6.26 2.86
C CYS A 129 -8.19 -6.24 4.23
N PHE A 130 -8.60 -7.10 5.16
CA PHE A 130 -7.98 -7.15 6.49
C PHE A 130 -6.60 -7.81 6.48
N ILE A 131 -6.39 -8.83 5.64
CA ILE A 131 -5.06 -9.42 5.43
C ILE A 131 -4.12 -8.36 4.85
N ALA A 132 -4.58 -7.57 3.87
CA ALA A 132 -3.81 -6.49 3.29
C ALA A 132 -3.48 -5.40 4.34
N ALA A 133 -4.44 -5.02 5.20
CA ALA A 133 -4.20 -4.10 6.30
C ALA A 133 -3.15 -4.64 7.29
N ALA A 134 -3.24 -5.92 7.66
CA ALA A 134 -2.25 -6.56 8.53
C ALA A 134 -0.85 -6.60 7.89
N TYR A 135 -0.77 -6.97 6.61
CA TYR A 135 0.48 -6.96 5.86
C TYR A 135 1.13 -5.57 5.84
N VAL A 136 0.36 -4.53 5.54
CA VAL A 136 0.86 -3.14 5.55
C VAL A 136 1.32 -2.72 6.95
N TRP A 137 0.62 -3.16 7.99
CA TRP A 137 1.01 -2.83 9.35
C TRP A 137 2.34 -3.47 9.76
N PHE A 138 2.56 -4.74 9.44
CA PHE A 138 3.73 -5.49 9.92
C PHE A 138 4.93 -5.50 8.96
N GLN A 139 4.71 -5.47 7.64
CA GLN A 139 5.77 -5.67 6.64
C GLN A 139 6.15 -4.42 5.85
N CYS A 140 5.29 -3.39 5.81
CA CYS A 140 5.54 -2.19 5.01
C CYS A 140 6.18 -1.07 5.87
N PRO A 141 7.47 -0.74 5.68
CA PRO A 141 8.03 0.49 6.24
C PRO A 141 7.45 1.74 5.56
N GLU A 142 7.53 2.88 6.26
CA GLU A 142 7.17 4.18 5.69
C GLU A 142 8.29 4.65 4.75
N THR A 143 7.95 4.98 3.51
CA THR A 143 8.87 5.42 2.45
C THR A 143 8.79 6.92 2.17
N THR A 144 7.86 7.62 2.81
CA THR A 144 7.58 9.05 2.55
C THR A 144 8.75 9.94 2.93
N GLY A 145 9.16 10.80 1.99
CA GLY A 145 10.22 11.79 2.21
C GLY A 145 11.64 11.23 2.20
N LEU A 146 11.80 9.94 1.85
CA LEU A 146 13.11 9.30 1.68
C LEU A 146 13.49 9.25 0.20
N THR A 147 14.78 9.42 -0.08
CA THR A 147 15.33 9.11 -1.40
C THR A 147 15.35 7.58 -1.62
N LEU A 148 15.35 7.14 -2.88
CA LEU A 148 15.40 5.71 -3.22
C LEU A 148 16.61 5.00 -2.60
N GLU A 149 17.71 5.73 -2.46
CA GLU A 149 18.95 5.25 -1.89
C GLU A 149 18.87 5.10 -0.36
N GLU A 150 18.19 6.02 0.34
CA GLU A 150 17.90 5.90 1.78
C GLU A 150 16.91 4.75 2.08
N ILE A 151 16.00 4.46 1.16
CA ILE A 151 15.09 3.31 1.27
C ILE A 151 15.89 1.99 1.18
N ASP A 152 16.91 1.91 0.32
CA ASP A 152 17.78 0.72 0.24
C ASP A 152 18.51 0.45 1.58
N VAL A 153 18.84 1.49 2.37
CA VAL A 153 19.41 1.34 3.73
C VAL A 153 18.42 0.70 4.70
N LEU A 154 17.13 0.99 4.58
CA LEU A 154 16.09 0.42 5.45
C LEU A 154 16.01 -1.10 5.32
N PHE A 155 16.32 -1.63 4.14
CA PHE A 155 16.30 -3.07 3.86
C PHE A 155 17.68 -3.74 4.01
N ALA A 156 18.76 -2.97 4.16
CA ALA A 156 20.11 -3.49 4.39
C ALA A 156 20.28 -4.11 5.80
N ARG A 157 21.07 -5.17 5.92
CA ARG A 157 21.36 -5.86 7.20
C ARG A 157 22.87 -6.02 7.42
N GLY A 158 23.30 -6.02 8.69
CA GLY A 158 24.68 -6.30 9.09
C GLY A 158 25.69 -5.23 8.64
N GLU A 159 26.90 -5.66 8.28
CA GLU A 159 27.99 -4.77 7.83
C GLU A 159 27.61 -3.92 6.60
N THR A 160 26.76 -4.44 5.72
CA THR A 160 26.28 -3.72 4.54
C THR A 160 25.50 -2.46 4.93
N LYS A 161 24.71 -2.53 6.02
CA LYS A 161 23.98 -1.37 6.53
C LYS A 161 24.94 -0.31 7.08
N ALA A 162 25.92 -0.71 7.89
CA ALA A 162 26.91 0.19 8.46
C ALA A 162 27.76 0.89 7.38
N ARG A 163 28.14 0.16 6.32
CA ARG A 163 28.88 0.73 5.18
C ARG A 163 28.04 1.75 4.41
N LEU A 164 26.78 1.41 4.13
CA LEU A 164 25.86 2.30 3.43
C LEU A 164 25.59 3.56 4.26
N GLU A 165 25.29 3.44 5.56
CA GLU A 165 25.10 4.58 6.46
C GLU A 165 26.32 5.52 6.50
N ALA A 166 27.54 4.97 6.50
CA ALA A 166 28.77 5.75 6.44
C ALA A 166 28.92 6.49 5.09
N GLU A 167 28.69 5.81 3.96
CA GLU A 167 28.76 6.42 2.63
C GLU A 167 27.71 7.54 2.47
N TYR A 168 26.52 7.38 3.05
CA TYR A 168 25.47 8.40 3.04
C TYR A 168 25.78 9.59 3.95
N ALA A 169 26.36 9.35 5.13
CA ALA A 169 26.77 10.43 6.02
C ALA A 169 27.84 11.33 5.35
N GLU A 170 28.79 10.73 4.63
CA GLU A 170 29.81 11.45 3.86
C GLU A 170 29.21 12.25 2.69
N ARG A 171 28.32 11.64 1.90
CA ARG A 171 27.64 12.35 0.80
C ARG A 171 26.77 13.50 1.31
N ARG A 172 26.04 13.31 2.41
CA ARG A 172 25.22 14.37 3.02
C ARG A 172 26.07 15.52 3.56
N ALA A 173 27.22 15.22 4.17
CA ALA A 173 28.17 16.24 4.59
C ALA A 173 28.74 17.04 3.40
N SER A 174 29.03 16.38 2.28
CA SER A 174 29.50 17.07 1.07
C SER A 174 28.43 17.97 0.41
N LEU A 175 27.15 17.61 0.51
CA LEU A 175 26.05 18.35 -0.11
C LEU A 175 25.61 19.56 0.74
N THR A 176 25.68 19.42 2.06
CA THR A 176 25.18 20.45 3.00
C THR A 176 26.27 21.46 3.40
N GLY A 177 27.54 21.20 3.11
CA GLY A 177 28.66 22.06 3.51
C GLY A 177 28.92 22.10 5.02
N ASP A 178 28.16 21.35 5.82
CA ASP A 178 28.28 21.30 7.28
C ASP A 178 29.23 20.17 7.71
N ALA A 179 30.50 20.53 7.91
CA ALA A 179 31.58 19.66 8.35
C ALA A 179 31.37 19.04 9.76
N LYS A 180 30.33 19.44 10.51
CA LYS A 180 30.14 19.02 11.90
C LYS A 180 29.49 17.63 12.06
N ALA A 181 28.76 17.13 11.06
CA ALA A 181 28.14 15.81 11.14
C ALA A 181 29.15 14.65 11.00
N GLY A 182 30.20 14.82 10.17
CA GLY A 182 31.25 13.82 9.99
C GLY A 182 32.17 13.65 11.19
N VAL A 183 32.38 14.71 11.97
CA VAL A 183 33.24 14.68 13.17
C VAL A 183 32.59 13.90 14.31
N ILE A 184 31.27 14.07 14.52
CA ILE A 184 30.55 13.40 15.63
C ILE A 184 30.48 11.86 15.44
N TYR A 185 30.53 11.37 14.19
CA TYR A 185 30.52 9.92 13.92
C TYR A 185 31.91 9.30 13.86
N SER A 186 32.95 10.03 13.42
CA SER A 186 34.35 9.60 13.53
C SER A 186 34.72 9.27 14.98
N GLU A 187 34.20 10.04 15.93
CA GLU A 187 34.41 9.83 17.37
C GLU A 187 33.65 8.61 17.92
N LYS A 188 32.52 8.23 17.32
CA LYS A 188 31.71 7.06 17.73
C LYS A 188 32.09 5.76 17.02
N GLY A 189 32.80 5.82 15.90
CA GLY A 189 33.29 4.67 15.15
C GLY A 189 34.54 4.00 15.74
N HIS A 190 35.20 4.64 16.71
CA HIS A 190 36.27 4.02 17.51
C HIS A 190 35.69 3.33 18.75
N VAL A 191 34.94 2.23 18.56
CA VAL A 191 34.80 1.22 19.62
C VAL A 191 35.71 0.07 19.24
N SER A 192 36.86 0.07 19.93
CA SER A 192 37.95 -0.88 19.91
C SER A 192 37.48 -2.33 19.78
N SER A 193 38.11 -3.06 18.86
CA SER A 193 38.24 -4.51 19.01
C SER A 193 39.02 -4.79 20.30
N ALA A 194 38.43 -5.59 21.19
CA ALA A 194 39.10 -6.40 22.19
C ALA A 194 38.18 -7.59 22.50
#